data_AF-A0A924C0E9-F1
#
_entry.id   AF-A0A924C0E9-F1
#
_cell.length_a   1.000
_cell.length_b   1.000
_cell.length_c   1.000
_cell.angle_alpha   90.00
_cell.angle_beta   90.00
_cell.angle_gamma   90.00
#
_symmetry.space_group_name_H-M   'P 1'
#
loop_
_entity.id
_entity.type
_entity.pdbx_description
1 polymer ?
#
loop_
_entity_poly.entity_id
_entity_poly.type
_entity_poly.pdbx_seq_one_letter_code
_entity_poly.pdbx_strand_id
1 'polypeptide(L)'
;MARASRPDDEGHRPLPQGDENQQLTLLLGSWEGPLDVLLTLARAQKVDLAQISIVALVDQYLAFIASARNLRLELAADYLVMAAWLAYLKSCLLLPPDPAADPDPHDLAARLQHQLARLDAMRDAGARLMARDRAGVDTFRRRHPEGLRATVRPAYAASLFDVLSAYGNIRTRRDRPAYAPRRRDVFGLDDALTR
;
A
#
# COMPACT_ATOMS: atom_id res chain seq x y z
N MET A 1 55.13 50.37 4.30
CA MET A 1 54.77 49.28 3.34
C MET A 1 53.50 48.63 3.87
N ALA A 2 52.40 48.43 3.17
CA ALA A 2 51.91 48.81 1.86
C ALA A 2 50.35 48.73 1.92
N ARG A 3 49.68 49.53 1.05
CA ARG A 3 48.29 49.52 0.54
C ARG A 3 47.28 48.50 1.14
N ALA A 4 46.04 48.89 1.42
CA ALA A 4 45.00 49.23 0.43
C ALA A 4 43.83 49.99 1.11
N SER A 5 43.40 51.15 0.59
CA SER A 5 42.32 51.34 -0.42
C SER A 5 40.92 50.87 0.02
N ARG A 6 40.15 51.85 0.52
CA ARG A 6 38.78 52.32 0.21
C ARG A 6 37.88 51.55 -0.81
N PRO A 7 36.56 51.86 -0.90
CA PRO A 7 35.44 50.99 -0.53
C PRO A 7 34.46 50.71 -1.71
N ASP A 8 33.93 49.49 -1.83
CA ASP A 8 32.86 49.17 -2.81
C ASP A 8 31.83 48.28 -2.09
N ASP A 9 30.64 48.77 -1.76
CA ASP A 9 29.43 48.70 -2.60
C ASP A 9 29.24 47.33 -3.26
N GLU A 10 29.04 46.29 -2.44
CA GLU A 10 28.53 45.01 -2.92
C GLU A 10 27.02 44.97 -2.74
N GLY A 11 26.36 45.21 -3.88
CA GLY A 11 24.94 45.25 -4.09
C GLY A 11 24.15 44.17 -3.34
N HIS A 12 23.04 44.62 -2.79
CA HIS A 12 21.90 43.80 -2.41
C HIS A 12 21.56 42.83 -3.55
N ARG A 13 22.07 41.60 -3.47
CA ARG A 13 21.64 40.50 -4.33
C ARG A 13 20.17 40.27 -4.00
N PRO A 14 19.22 40.52 -4.92
CA PRO A 14 17.86 40.06 -4.69
C PRO A 14 17.94 38.54 -4.54
N LEU A 15 17.30 38.03 -3.48
CA LEU A 15 17.06 36.60 -3.32
C LEU A 15 16.49 36.08 -4.65
N PRO A 16 16.92 34.90 -5.14
CA PRO A 16 16.34 34.34 -6.35
C PRO A 16 14.82 34.29 -6.13
N GLN A 17 14.11 35.10 -6.90
CA GLN A 17 12.66 35.03 -7.03
C GLN A 17 12.41 33.60 -7.51
N GLY A 18 11.89 32.76 -6.61
CA GLY A 18 11.56 31.39 -6.93
C GLY A 18 10.62 31.43 -8.12
N ASP A 19 11.06 30.83 -9.22
CA ASP A 19 10.28 30.69 -10.43
C ASP A 19 8.85 30.30 -10.07
N GLU A 20 7.92 31.13 -10.54
CA GLU A 20 6.47 30.96 -10.45
C GLU A 20 5.96 29.80 -11.30
N ASN A 21 6.88 28.97 -11.80
CA ASN A 21 6.55 27.62 -12.21
C ASN A 21 6.16 26.86 -10.95
N GLN A 22 4.86 26.91 -10.66
CA GLN A 22 4.14 25.91 -9.89
C GLN A 22 4.41 24.54 -10.54
N GLN A 23 5.60 24.01 -10.32
CA GLN A 23 5.89 22.60 -10.37
C GLN A 23 5.07 22.02 -9.23
N LEU A 24 3.79 21.80 -9.53
CA LEU A 24 2.99 20.78 -8.89
C LEU A 24 3.72 19.48 -9.15
N THR A 25 4.72 19.23 -8.30
CA THR A 25 5.37 17.94 -8.16
C THR A 25 4.33 17.05 -7.52
N LEU A 26 3.35 16.61 -8.33
CA LEU A 26 2.47 15.53 -7.96
C LEU A 26 3.35 14.28 -7.92
N LEU A 27 3.90 14.01 -6.74
CA LEU A 27 4.45 12.72 -6.40
C LEU A 27 3.31 11.70 -6.61
N LEU A 28 3.28 11.03 -7.77
CA LEU A 28 2.70 9.69 -7.87
C LEU A 28 3.57 8.76 -7.02
N GLY A 29 3.46 8.89 -5.69
CA GLY A 29 4.42 8.30 -4.76
C GLY A 29 3.81 7.57 -3.57
N SER A 30 2.48 7.53 -3.44
CA SER A 30 1.84 6.88 -2.29
C SER A 30 0.52 6.16 -2.60
N TRP A 31 0.11 6.07 -3.88
CA TRP A 31 -1.11 5.36 -4.23
C TRP A 31 -0.79 3.89 -4.45
N GLU A 32 -1.40 3.03 -3.64
CA GLU A 32 -1.22 1.56 -3.71
C GLU A 32 -1.89 0.93 -4.95
N GLY A 33 -2.54 1.73 -5.81
CA GLY A 33 -3.15 1.30 -7.07
C GLY A 33 -4.18 2.29 -7.62
N PRO A 34 -4.78 2.00 -8.79
CA PRO A 34 -5.74 2.90 -9.45
C PRO A 34 -7.03 3.10 -8.65
N LEU A 35 -7.43 2.12 -7.83
CA LEU A 35 -8.60 2.21 -6.97
C LEU A 35 -8.41 3.21 -5.82
N ASP A 36 -7.17 3.40 -5.37
CA ASP A 36 -6.82 4.34 -4.29
C ASP A 36 -6.88 5.79 -4.78
N VAL A 37 -6.48 6.02 -6.04
CA VAL A 37 -6.67 7.30 -6.72
C VAL A 37 -8.16 7.60 -6.87
N LEU A 38 -8.97 6.63 -7.32
CA LEU A 38 -10.42 6.79 -7.42
C LEU A 38 -11.05 7.13 -6.07
N LEU A 39 -10.66 6.43 -5.00
CA LEU A 39 -11.16 6.72 -3.65
C LEU A 39 -10.83 8.15 -3.23
N THR A 40 -9.64 8.64 -3.55
CA THR A 40 -9.22 10.00 -3.20
C THR A 40 -9.99 11.06 -3.97
N LEU A 41 -10.18 10.86 -5.28
CA LEU A 41 -11.02 11.74 -6.10
C LEU A 41 -12.48 11.73 -5.61
N ALA A 42 -12.99 10.56 -5.22
CA ALA A 42 -14.32 10.40 -4.66
C ALA A 42 -14.48 11.17 -3.33
N ARG A 43 -13.51 11.07 -2.40
CA ARG A 43 -13.51 11.84 -1.14
C ARG A 43 -13.46 13.35 -1.39
N ALA A 44 -12.73 13.81 -2.41
CA ALA A 44 -12.62 15.23 -2.74
C ALA A 44 -13.97 15.86 -3.13
N GLN A 45 -14.91 15.07 -3.67
CA GLN A 45 -16.26 15.54 -3.99
C GLN A 45 -17.13 15.80 -2.74
N LYS A 46 -16.70 15.37 -1.54
CA LYS A 46 -17.43 15.55 -0.26
C LYS A 46 -18.88 15.04 -0.28
N VAL A 47 -19.19 14.08 -1.15
CA VAL A 47 -20.49 13.40 -1.21
C VAL A 47 -20.35 12.02 -0.59
N ASP A 48 -21.43 11.51 0.01
CA ASP A 48 -21.52 10.10 0.43
C ASP A 48 -21.16 9.19 -0.75
N LEU A 49 -20.24 8.24 -0.55
CA LEU A 49 -19.76 7.33 -1.59
C LEU A 49 -20.90 6.58 -2.28
N ALA A 50 -22.01 6.35 -1.58
CA ALA A 50 -23.21 5.71 -2.10
C ALA A 50 -24.00 6.57 -3.11
N GLN A 51 -23.78 7.89 -3.12
CA GLN A 51 -24.51 8.87 -3.95
C GLN A 51 -23.61 9.55 -5.00
N ILE A 52 -22.39 9.04 -5.20
CA ILE A 52 -21.44 9.64 -6.14
C ILE A 52 -21.88 9.40 -7.58
N SER A 53 -21.89 10.48 -8.37
CA SER A 53 -21.99 10.40 -9.82
C SER A 53 -20.73 9.74 -10.39
N ILE A 54 -20.86 8.48 -10.82
CA ILE A 54 -19.77 7.73 -11.44
C ILE A 54 -19.24 8.44 -12.68
N VAL A 55 -20.10 9.06 -13.48
CA VAL A 55 -19.68 9.82 -14.66
C VAL A 55 -18.73 10.96 -14.28
N ALA A 56 -19.05 11.72 -13.25
CA ALA A 56 -18.20 12.82 -12.78
C ALA A 56 -16.87 12.32 -12.21
N LEU A 57 -16.89 11.20 -11.48
CA LEU A 57 -15.68 10.55 -10.95
C LEU A 57 -14.76 10.07 -12.07
N VAL A 58 -15.32 9.45 -13.12
CA VAL A 58 -14.58 9.01 -14.31
C VAL A 58 -13.88 10.20 -14.97
N ASP A 59 -14.56 11.32 -15.13
CA ASP A 59 -13.98 12.51 -15.77
C ASP A 59 -12.79 13.07 -15.01
N GLN A 60 -12.88 13.09 -13.67
CA GLN A 60 -11.75 13.49 -12.83
C GLN A 60 -10.58 12.51 -12.95
N TYR A 61 -10.85 11.20 -13.01
CA TYR A 61 -9.81 10.20 -13.17
C TYR A 61 -9.12 10.32 -14.55
N LEU A 62 -9.88 10.47 -15.63
CA LEU A 62 -9.31 10.63 -16.97
C LEU A 62 -8.50 11.92 -17.11
N ALA A 63 -8.98 13.03 -16.52
CA ALA A 63 -8.23 14.29 -16.47
C ALA A 63 -6.92 14.14 -15.69
N PHE A 64 -6.96 13.43 -14.55
CA PHE A 64 -5.76 13.10 -13.76
C PHE A 64 -4.74 12.31 -14.61
N ILE A 65 -5.18 11.23 -15.27
CA ILE A 65 -4.31 10.42 -16.13
C ILE A 65 -3.74 11.25 -17.29
N ALA A 66 -4.54 12.10 -17.94
CA ALA A 66 -4.08 12.97 -19.02
C ALA A 66 -3.00 13.97 -18.54
N SER A 67 -3.20 14.58 -17.37
CA SER A 67 -2.21 15.48 -16.77
C SER A 67 -0.91 14.75 -16.39
N ALA A 68 -1.02 13.52 -15.88
CA ALA A 68 0.11 12.70 -15.48
C ALA A 68 0.95 12.24 -16.69
N ARG A 69 0.30 11.91 -17.82
CA ARG A 69 0.98 11.59 -19.09
C ARG A 69 1.88 12.71 -19.60
N ASN A 70 1.44 13.96 -19.44
CA ASN A 70 2.19 15.13 -19.91
C ASN A 70 3.44 15.38 -19.05
N LEU A 71 3.44 14.91 -17.80
CA LEU A 71 4.57 15.08 -16.88
C LEU A 71 5.55 13.90 -16.92
N ARG A 72 5.10 12.64 -17.11
CA ARG A 72 5.95 11.42 -17.13
C ARG A 72 5.31 10.28 -17.96
N LEU A 73 6.15 9.54 -18.69
CA LEU A 73 5.75 8.47 -19.65
C LEU A 73 5.61 7.05 -19.07
N GLU A 74 5.83 6.86 -17.77
CA GLU A 74 5.77 5.54 -17.12
C GLU A 74 4.48 5.35 -16.33
N LEU A 75 3.32 5.62 -16.95
CA LEU A 75 2.08 5.22 -16.31
C LEU A 75 2.05 3.69 -16.22
N ALA A 76 1.95 3.17 -15.00
CA ALA A 76 1.83 1.74 -14.78
C ALA A 76 0.61 1.18 -15.53
N ALA A 77 0.77 -0.03 -16.09
CA ALA A 77 -0.21 -0.67 -16.95
C ALA A 77 -1.61 -0.71 -16.29
N ASP A 78 -1.67 -0.97 -14.99
CA ASP A 78 -2.92 -1.05 -14.23
C ASP A 78 -3.75 0.24 -14.27
N TYR A 79 -3.11 1.41 -14.32
CA TYR A 79 -3.81 2.70 -14.38
C TYR A 79 -4.43 2.94 -15.76
N LEU A 80 -3.74 2.54 -16.82
CA LEU A 80 -4.25 2.66 -18.19
C LEU A 80 -5.38 1.66 -18.46
N VAL A 81 -5.28 0.45 -17.91
CA VAL A 81 -6.36 -0.54 -17.94
C VAL A 81 -7.61 0.01 -17.26
N MET A 82 -7.46 0.59 -16.06
CA MET A 82 -8.58 1.23 -15.37
C MET A 82 -9.13 2.43 -16.17
N ALA A 83 -8.27 3.26 -16.77
CA ALA A 83 -8.70 4.39 -17.60
C ALA A 83 -9.56 3.94 -18.79
N ALA A 84 -9.11 2.90 -19.51
CA ALA A 84 -9.85 2.34 -20.63
C ALA A 84 -11.20 1.76 -20.20
N TRP A 85 -11.22 1.03 -19.08
CA TRP A 85 -12.45 0.46 -18.53
C TRP A 85 -13.45 1.55 -18.10
N LEU A 86 -12.97 2.59 -17.42
CA LEU A 86 -13.81 3.73 -17.00
C LEU A 86 -14.32 4.54 -18.20
N ALA A 87 -13.50 4.74 -19.24
CA ALA A 87 -13.94 5.39 -20.46
C ALA A 87 -15.04 4.59 -21.18
N TYR A 88 -14.91 3.27 -21.23
CA TYR A 88 -15.95 2.36 -21.72
C TYR A 88 -17.23 2.49 -20.88
N LEU A 89 -17.12 2.40 -19.55
CA LEU A 89 -18.25 2.53 -18.64
C LEU A 89 -18.97 3.87 -18.81
N LYS A 90 -18.22 4.97 -18.92
CA LYS A 90 -18.78 6.30 -19.19
C LYS A 90 -19.53 6.33 -20.51
N SER A 91 -18.97 5.77 -21.59
CA SER A 91 -19.65 5.70 -22.88
C SER A 91 -20.99 4.97 -22.75
N CYS A 92 -21.00 3.80 -22.10
CA CYS A 92 -22.22 3.02 -21.91
C CYS A 92 -23.28 3.74 -21.06
N LEU A 93 -22.87 4.48 -20.02
CA LEU A 93 -23.79 5.24 -19.15
C LEU A 93 -24.39 6.48 -19.83
N LEU A 94 -23.72 7.03 -20.85
CA LEU A 94 -24.20 8.21 -21.58
C LEU A 94 -25.08 7.87 -22.78
N LEU A 95 -25.03 6.64 -23.26
CA LEU A 95 -25.87 6.18 -24.36
C LEU A 95 -27.29 5.86 -23.87
N PRO A 96 -28.31 5.90 -24.75
CA PRO A 96 -29.63 5.39 -24.44
C PRO A 96 -29.52 3.93 -23.95
N PRO A 97 -30.28 3.53 -22.92
CA PRO A 97 -30.19 2.20 -22.35
C PRO A 97 -30.50 1.14 -23.41
N ASP A 98 -29.56 0.23 -23.64
CA ASP A 98 -29.76 -0.93 -24.49
C ASP A 98 -30.34 -2.07 -23.64
N PRO A 99 -31.59 -2.51 -23.87
CA PRO A 99 -32.20 -3.59 -23.11
C PRO A 99 -31.54 -4.96 -23.32
N ALA A 100 -30.64 -5.09 -24.31
CA ALA A 100 -29.87 -6.31 -24.55
C ALA A 100 -28.46 -6.27 -23.93
N ALA A 101 -28.06 -5.18 -23.27
CA ALA A 101 -26.76 -5.10 -22.62
C ALA A 101 -26.69 -6.02 -21.40
N ASP A 102 -25.77 -7.00 -21.44
CA ASP A 102 -25.44 -7.87 -20.31
C ASP A 102 -23.93 -7.80 -20.02
N PRO A 103 -23.50 -7.29 -18.85
CA PRO A 103 -24.30 -6.70 -17.77
C PRO A 103 -24.75 -5.26 -18.03
N ASP A 104 -25.82 -4.81 -17.36
CA ASP A 104 -26.30 -3.42 -17.39
C ASP A 104 -25.17 -2.46 -16.93
N PRO A 105 -24.88 -1.38 -17.69
CA PRO A 105 -23.94 -0.34 -17.28
C PRO A 105 -24.20 0.23 -15.87
N HIS A 106 -25.46 0.32 -15.43
CA HIS A 106 -25.82 0.78 -14.09
C HIS A 106 -25.38 -0.22 -13.01
N ASP A 107 -25.48 -1.52 -13.29
CA ASP A 107 -25.00 -2.56 -12.38
C ASP A 107 -23.47 -2.53 -12.27
N LEU A 108 -22.78 -2.31 -13.38
CA LEU A 108 -21.32 -2.13 -13.38
C LEU A 108 -20.91 -0.92 -12.53
N ALA A 109 -21.62 0.20 -12.67
CA ALA A 109 -21.40 1.40 -11.85
C ALA A 109 -21.66 1.13 -10.37
N ALA A 110 -22.76 0.44 -10.03
CA ALA A 110 -23.09 0.09 -8.65
C ALA A 110 -22.04 -0.85 -8.01
N ARG A 111 -21.51 -1.81 -8.78
CA ARG A 111 -20.41 -2.68 -8.32
C ARG A 111 -19.16 -1.88 -8.01
N LEU A 112 -18.81 -0.91 -8.85
CA LEU A 112 -17.66 -0.03 -8.61
C LEU A 112 -17.86 0.82 -7.35
N GLN A 113 -19.03 1.44 -7.18
CA GLN A 113 -19.36 2.20 -5.98
C GLN A 113 -19.23 1.34 -4.72
N HIS A 114 -19.78 0.12 -4.76
CA HIS A 114 -19.67 -0.81 -3.64
C HIS A 114 -18.22 -1.18 -3.32
N GLN A 115 -17.39 -1.39 -4.35
CA GLN A 115 -15.98 -1.67 -4.18
C GLN A 115 -15.23 -0.49 -3.54
N LEU A 116 -15.53 0.74 -3.95
CA LEU A 116 -14.95 1.95 -3.36
C LEU A 116 -15.39 2.14 -1.90
N ALA A 117 -16.67 1.97 -1.60
CA ALA A 117 -17.20 2.05 -0.23
C ALA A 117 -16.57 1.00 0.70
N ARG A 118 -16.34 -0.20 0.18
CA ARG A 118 -15.66 -1.27 0.93
C ARG A 118 -14.19 -0.92 1.18
N LEU A 119 -13.48 -0.38 0.18
CA LEU A 119 -12.10 0.07 0.35
C LEU A 119 -12.02 1.20 1.39
N ASP A 120 -12.94 2.16 1.34
CA ASP A 120 -13.06 3.24 2.33
C ASP A 120 -13.19 2.70 3.75
N ALA A 121 -14.18 1.83 3.98
CA ALA A 121 -14.41 1.22 5.29
C ALA A 121 -13.19 0.45 5.81
N MET A 122 -12.43 -0.21 4.93
CA MET A 122 -11.18 -0.89 5.27
C MET A 122 -10.07 0.10 5.64
N ARG A 123 -9.91 1.20 4.90
CA ARG A 123 -8.95 2.27 5.21
C ARG A 123 -9.26 2.92 6.55
N ASP A 124 -10.53 3.21 6.82
CA ASP A 124 -10.99 3.77 8.10
C ASP A 124 -10.75 2.79 9.26
N ALA A 125 -11.05 1.51 9.06
CA ALA A 125 -10.76 0.48 10.06
C ALA A 125 -9.25 0.36 10.33
N GLY A 126 -8.43 0.42 9.29
CA GLY A 126 -6.98 0.44 9.37
C GLY A 126 -6.46 1.67 10.14
N ALA A 127 -6.98 2.86 9.82
CA ALA A 127 -6.63 4.10 10.52
C ALA A 127 -6.99 4.02 12.01
N ARG A 128 -8.20 3.56 12.35
CA ARG A 128 -8.61 3.34 13.74
C ARG A 128 -7.73 2.33 14.46
N LEU A 129 -7.28 1.27 13.78
CA LEU A 129 -6.39 0.27 14.34
C LEU A 129 -5.00 0.84 14.60
N MET A 130 -4.47 1.62 13.66
CA MET A 130 -3.15 2.28 13.78
C MET A 130 -3.14 3.38 14.84
N ALA A 131 -4.29 4.01 15.11
CA ALA A 131 -4.46 4.99 16.17
C ALA A 131 -4.57 4.39 17.58
N ARG A 132 -4.64 3.06 17.72
CA ARG A 132 -4.69 2.41 19.04
C ARG A 132 -3.32 2.40 19.70
N ASP A 133 -3.34 2.52 21.03
CA ASP A 133 -2.16 2.36 21.87
C ASP A 133 -1.51 1.00 21.64
N ARG A 134 -0.21 1.03 21.34
CA ARG A 134 0.58 -0.17 21.12
C ARG A 134 1.12 -0.69 22.43
N ALA A 135 0.79 -1.95 22.75
CA ALA A 135 1.36 -2.61 23.91
C ALA A 135 2.89 -2.74 23.79
N GLY A 136 3.61 -2.33 24.81
CA GLY A 136 5.07 -2.26 24.83
C GLY A 136 5.67 -0.96 24.26
N VAL A 137 4.84 -0.06 23.72
CA VAL A 137 5.25 1.29 23.29
C VAL A 137 4.49 2.34 24.09
N ASP A 138 3.17 2.37 23.92
CA ASP A 138 2.27 3.34 24.55
C ASP A 138 1.68 2.79 25.86
N THR A 139 1.41 1.48 25.90
CA THR A 139 0.86 0.81 27.09
C THR A 139 1.77 -0.32 27.56
N PHE A 140 2.19 -0.29 28.82
CA PHE A 140 3.02 -1.33 29.41
C PHE A 140 2.20 -2.22 30.33
N ARG A 141 2.20 -3.52 30.07
CA ARG A 141 1.56 -4.49 30.97
C ARG A 141 2.40 -4.69 32.22
N ARG A 142 1.75 -4.85 33.39
CA ARG A 142 2.44 -5.27 34.62
C ARG A 142 3.05 -6.66 34.43
N ARG A 143 4.34 -6.79 34.74
CA ARG A 143 5.09 -8.06 34.63
C ARG A 143 4.59 -9.14 35.59
N HIS A 144 4.12 -8.74 36.76
CA HIS A 144 3.48 -9.59 37.76
C HIS A 144 2.11 -9.00 38.12
N PRO A 145 1.05 -9.34 37.39
CA PRO A 145 -0.30 -9.00 37.84
C PRO A 145 -0.60 -9.81 39.11
N GLU A 146 -1.00 -9.14 40.18
CA GLU A 146 -1.64 -9.79 41.32
C GLU A 146 -2.99 -10.31 40.85
N GLY A 147 -3.03 -11.60 40.53
CA GLY A 147 -4.23 -12.31 40.10
C GLY A 147 -4.62 -13.36 41.12
N LEU A 148 -5.90 -13.75 41.08
CA LEU A 148 -6.34 -14.98 41.71
C LEU A 148 -5.51 -16.14 41.15
N ARG A 149 -4.86 -16.92 42.03
CA ARG A 149 -4.24 -18.18 41.63
C ARG A 149 -5.36 -19.12 41.19
N ALA A 150 -5.69 -19.10 39.91
CA ALA A 150 -6.56 -20.09 39.32
C ALA A 150 -5.83 -21.43 39.40
N THR A 151 -6.25 -22.29 40.32
CA THR A 151 -5.79 -23.68 40.38
C THR A 151 -6.41 -24.41 39.20
N VAL A 152 -5.83 -24.23 38.02
CA VAL A 152 -6.24 -24.98 36.84
C VAL A 152 -5.83 -26.43 37.07
N ARG A 153 -6.82 -27.31 37.25
CA ARG A 153 -6.61 -28.76 37.15
C ARG A 153 -6.83 -29.15 35.70
N PRO A 154 -5.78 -29.28 34.87
CA PRO A 154 -5.97 -29.70 33.49
C PRO A 154 -6.56 -31.11 33.49
N ALA A 155 -7.77 -31.24 32.96
CA ALA A 155 -8.34 -32.53 32.61
C ALA A 155 -7.86 -32.87 31.20
N TYR A 156 -6.90 -33.78 31.10
CA TYR A 156 -6.41 -34.23 29.81
C TYR A 156 -7.37 -35.25 29.23
N ALA A 157 -8.15 -34.84 28.24
CA ALA A 157 -8.89 -35.76 27.39
C ALA A 157 -7.98 -36.18 26.22
N ALA A 158 -7.12 -37.15 26.45
CA ALA A 158 -6.23 -37.70 25.44
C ALA A 158 -6.51 -39.19 25.26
N SER A 159 -6.57 -39.64 24.01
CA SER A 159 -6.65 -41.04 23.65
C SER A 159 -5.25 -41.66 23.50
N LEU A 160 -5.17 -43.00 23.46
CA LEU A 160 -3.92 -43.69 23.15
C LEU A 160 -3.35 -43.27 21.78
N PHE A 161 -4.23 -42.97 20.82
CA PHE A 161 -3.84 -42.48 19.50
C PHE A 161 -3.09 -41.15 19.60
N ASP A 162 -3.60 -40.19 20.39
CA ASP A 162 -2.95 -38.88 20.56
C ASP A 162 -1.53 -39.00 21.13
N VAL A 163 -1.34 -39.92 22.07
CA VAL A 163 -0.01 -40.20 22.66
C VAL A 163 0.94 -40.82 21.64
N LEU A 164 0.47 -41.80 20.86
CA LEU A 164 1.28 -42.45 19.82
C LEU A 164 1.61 -41.50 18.67
N SER A 165 0.66 -40.66 18.24
CA SER A 165 0.87 -39.64 17.22
C SER A 165 1.87 -38.57 17.69
N ALA A 166 1.77 -38.11 18.95
CA ALA A 166 2.74 -37.17 19.52
C ALA A 166 4.15 -37.77 19.58
N TYR A 167 4.29 -39.03 20.00
CA TYR A 167 5.56 -39.74 20.01
C TYR A 167 6.16 -39.89 18.60
N GLY A 168 5.34 -40.29 17.62
CA GLY A 168 5.76 -40.37 16.22
C GLY A 168 6.26 -39.03 15.66
N ASN A 169 5.55 -37.94 15.97
CA ASN A 169 5.94 -36.58 15.58
C ASN A 169 7.25 -36.11 16.21
N ILE A 170 7.54 -36.51 17.45
CA ILE A 170 8.81 -36.20 18.12
C ILE A 170 9.94 -37.00 17.47
N ARG A 171 9.71 -38.28 17.17
CA ARG A 171 10.71 -39.15 16.54
C ARG A 171 11.08 -38.66 15.13
N THR A 172 10.10 -38.35 14.29
CA THR A 172 10.35 -37.86 12.92
C THR A 172 11.08 -36.51 12.89
N ARG A 173 10.88 -35.65 13.91
CA ARG A 173 11.65 -34.41 14.06
C ARG A 173 13.10 -34.66 14.44
N ARG A 174 13.38 -35.66 15.28
CA ARG A 174 14.75 -36.04 15.69
C ARG A 174 15.51 -36.80 14.60
N ASP A 175 14.81 -37.62 13.82
CA ASP A 175 15.38 -38.40 12.71
C ASP A 175 15.50 -37.62 11.40
N ARG A 176 15.28 -36.29 11.39
CA ARG A 176 15.66 -35.49 10.21
C ARG A 176 17.18 -35.41 10.17
N PRO A 177 17.86 -36.04 9.19
CA PRO A 177 19.28 -35.80 9.02
C PRO A 177 19.43 -34.30 8.76
N ALA A 178 20.20 -33.62 9.61
CA ALA A 178 20.65 -32.27 9.30
C ALA A 178 21.43 -32.38 8.00
N TYR A 179 20.81 -31.96 6.89
CA TYR A 179 21.51 -31.85 5.62
C TYR A 179 22.55 -30.75 5.81
N ALA A 180 23.77 -31.17 6.16
CA ALA A 180 24.95 -30.34 6.13
C ALA A 180 25.49 -30.47 4.70
N PRO A 181 25.23 -29.50 3.79
CA PRO A 181 25.86 -29.52 2.48
C PRO A 181 27.37 -29.58 2.71
N ARG A 182 28.04 -30.57 2.09
CA ARG A 182 29.51 -30.64 2.08
C ARG A 182 30.01 -29.32 1.51
N ARG A 183 30.72 -28.53 2.32
CA ARG A 183 31.45 -27.37 1.82
C ARG A 183 32.43 -27.90 0.78
N ARG A 184 32.28 -27.45 -0.47
CA ARG A 184 33.29 -27.68 -1.50
C ARG A 184 34.45 -26.75 -1.15
N ASP A 185 35.66 -27.30 -1.08
CA ASP A 185 36.87 -26.50 -1.01
C ASP A 185 37.05 -25.81 -2.37
N VAL A 186 36.43 -24.65 -2.50
CA VAL A 186 36.69 -23.73 -3.61
C VAL A 186 37.89 -22.91 -3.21
N PHE A 187 39.04 -23.23 -3.81
CA PHE A 187 40.21 -22.38 -3.77
C PHE A 187 39.90 -21.09 -4.53
N GLY A 188 40.20 -19.95 -3.91
CA GLY A 188 40.30 -18.69 -4.63
C GLY A 188 41.42 -18.79 -5.67
N LEU A 189 41.30 -18.05 -6.77
CA LEU A 189 42.33 -17.97 -7.82
C LEU A 189 43.71 -17.60 -7.26
N ASP A 190 43.74 -16.78 -6.22
CA ASP A 190 44.97 -16.34 -5.55
C ASP A 190 45.65 -17.48 -4.75
N ASP A 191 44.87 -18.37 -4.13
CA ASP A 191 45.38 -19.54 -3.40
C ASP A 191 45.89 -20.66 -4.33
N ALA A 192 45.37 -20.72 -5.57
CA ALA A 192 45.79 -21.70 -6.58
C ALA A 192 47.15 -21.36 -7.22
N LEU A 193 47.58 -20.10 -7.15
CA LEU A 193 48.82 -19.63 -7.78
C LEU A 193 50.08 -19.83 -6.91
N THR A 194 49.91 -20.18 -5.64
CA THR A 194 51.02 -20.30 -4.67
C THR A 194 51.44 -21.76 -4.41
N ARG A 195 51.00 -22.72 -5.25
CA ARG A 195 51.36 -24.13 -5.14
C ARG A 195 51.94 -24.68 -6.44
#